data_AF-K1SK44-F1
#
_entry.id   AF-K1SK44-F1
#
_cell.length_a   1.000
_cell.length_b   1.000
_cell.length_c   1.000
_cell.angle_alpha   90.00
_cell.angle_beta   90.00
_cell.angle_gamma   90.00
#
_symmetry.space_group_name_H-M   'P 1'
#
loop_
_entity.id
_entity.type
_entity.pdbx_description
1 polymer ?
#
loop_
_entity_poly.entity_id
_entity_poly.type
_entity_poly.pdbx_seq_one_letter_code
_entity_poly.pdbx_strand_id
1 'polypeptide(L)'
;MYMNGTSPTSPPLKVNPYLSDYATAYNACICALSIMTNARITGEGDACDVSQYETMFRLLGSYPAEWFNKGYPGPGEPVKYRTGNVSDIAAGFSFYDCKDGGTIFIGMVGAGNTKKGYPLVGLPTPGDGTDPDFPEGMTGSLKSLPRGQRIEAAITKFCAERTVD
;
A
#
# COMPACT_ATOMS: atom_id res chain seq x y z
N MET A 1 -0.82 -9.06 -12.47
CA MET A 1 -2.25 -8.79 -12.76
C MET A 1 -3.19 -9.39 -11.72
N TYR A 2 -2.99 -10.63 -11.27
CA TYR A 2 -3.92 -11.31 -10.37
C TYR A 2 -4.28 -10.55 -9.08
N MET A 3 -3.43 -9.64 -8.61
CA MET A 3 -3.65 -8.87 -7.38
C MET A 3 -4.47 -7.60 -7.56
N ASN A 4 -4.61 -7.12 -8.78
CA ASN A 4 -5.37 -5.90 -9.01
C ASN A 4 -6.82 -6.26 -9.32
N GLY A 5 -7.74 -5.57 -8.67
CA GLY A 5 -9.17 -5.73 -8.86
C GLY A 5 -9.93 -4.83 -7.91
N THR A 6 -11.16 -4.49 -8.24
CA THR A 6 -12.00 -3.61 -7.43
C THR A 6 -12.56 -4.30 -6.18
N SER A 7 -12.60 -5.64 -6.18
CA SER A 7 -13.04 -6.46 -5.05
C SER A 7 -12.42 -7.86 -5.09
N PRO A 8 -12.47 -8.63 -3.98
CA PRO A 8 -11.95 -9.99 -3.93
C PRO A 8 -12.51 -10.95 -4.98
N THR A 9 -13.71 -10.68 -5.49
CA THR A 9 -14.40 -11.49 -6.50
C THR A 9 -14.39 -10.87 -7.90
N SER A 10 -13.86 -9.66 -8.05
CA SER A 10 -13.75 -8.99 -9.36
C SER A 10 -12.75 -9.70 -10.28
N PRO A 11 -12.94 -9.65 -11.62
CA PRO A 11 -11.91 -10.06 -12.57
C PRO A 11 -10.59 -9.29 -12.37
N PRO A 12 -9.43 -9.89 -12.66
CA PRO A 12 -8.15 -9.21 -12.50
C PRO A 12 -8.00 -8.03 -13.47
N LEU A 13 -7.42 -6.94 -12.98
CA LEU A 13 -7.11 -5.76 -13.77
C LEU A 13 -5.62 -5.72 -14.16
N LYS A 14 -5.33 -5.25 -15.37
CA LYS A 14 -3.96 -4.88 -15.74
C LYS A 14 -3.60 -3.53 -15.12
N VAL A 15 -2.31 -3.32 -14.88
CA VAL A 15 -1.78 -2.00 -14.49
C VAL A 15 -1.52 -1.18 -15.75
N ASN A 16 -1.88 0.10 -15.74
CA ASN A 16 -1.59 1.05 -16.83
C ASN A 16 -0.78 2.26 -16.31
N PRO A 17 0.13 2.84 -17.11
CA PRO A 17 0.71 2.28 -18.35
C PRO A 17 1.97 1.43 -18.07
N TYR A 18 2.14 0.34 -18.82
CA TYR A 18 3.40 -0.42 -19.02
C TYR A 18 4.32 -0.61 -17.81
N LEU A 19 3.78 -0.90 -16.62
CA LEU A 19 4.56 -0.98 -15.37
C LEU A 19 5.75 -1.95 -15.48
N SER A 20 5.57 -3.11 -16.14
CA SER A 20 6.64 -4.07 -16.33
C SER A 20 7.79 -3.52 -17.15
N ASP A 21 7.48 -2.85 -18.26
CA ASP A 21 8.50 -2.32 -19.16
C ASP A 21 9.30 -1.23 -18.43
N TYR A 22 8.62 -0.30 -17.73
CA TYR A 22 9.28 0.76 -16.97
C TYR A 22 10.15 0.21 -15.85
N ALA A 23 9.62 -0.66 -15.00
CA ALA A 23 10.37 -1.22 -13.87
C ALA A 23 11.60 -2.01 -14.33
N THR A 24 11.45 -2.80 -15.40
CA THR A 24 12.55 -3.60 -15.96
C THR A 24 13.61 -2.71 -16.61
N ALA A 25 13.20 -1.68 -17.34
CA ALA A 25 14.13 -0.71 -17.91
C ALA A 25 14.96 0.01 -16.83
N TYR A 26 14.34 0.38 -15.69
CA TYR A 26 15.06 0.97 -14.56
C TYR A 26 16.08 0.00 -13.94
N ASN A 27 15.71 -1.28 -13.75
CA ASN A 27 16.65 -2.29 -13.26
C ASN A 27 17.81 -2.49 -14.25
N ALA A 28 17.54 -2.55 -15.55
CA ALA A 28 18.58 -2.63 -16.58
C ALA A 28 19.51 -1.40 -16.56
N CYS A 29 18.98 -0.20 -16.33
CA CYS A 29 19.79 1.01 -16.17
C CYS A 29 20.70 0.92 -14.94
N ILE A 30 20.19 0.45 -13.80
CA ILE A 30 20.99 0.26 -12.58
C ILE A 30 22.11 -0.75 -12.80
N CYS A 31 21.82 -1.88 -13.45
CA CYS A 31 22.83 -2.88 -13.81
C CYS A 31 23.88 -2.29 -14.76
N ALA A 32 23.48 -1.58 -15.82
CA ALA A 32 24.41 -0.95 -16.76
C ALA A 32 25.33 0.08 -16.09
N LEU A 33 24.80 0.90 -15.18
CA LEU A 33 25.59 1.85 -14.39
C LEU A 33 26.59 1.14 -13.46
N SER A 34 26.18 0.02 -12.87
CA SER A 34 27.04 -0.80 -12.01
C SER A 34 28.17 -1.46 -12.83
N ILE A 35 27.86 -2.01 -14.00
CA ILE A 35 28.83 -2.62 -14.92
C ILE A 35 29.82 -1.56 -15.42
N MET A 36 29.35 -0.38 -15.82
CA MET A 36 30.23 0.72 -16.21
C MET A 36 31.16 1.12 -15.06
N THR A 37 30.65 1.17 -13.83
CA THR A 37 31.46 1.52 -12.65
C THR A 37 32.54 0.46 -12.42
N ASN A 38 32.19 -0.82 -12.50
CA ASN A 38 33.14 -1.93 -12.41
C ASN A 38 34.22 -1.82 -13.49
N ALA A 39 33.81 -1.67 -14.76
CA ALA A 39 34.72 -1.58 -15.90
C ALA A 39 35.69 -0.39 -15.80
N ARG A 40 35.28 0.74 -15.21
CA ARG A 40 36.16 1.88 -14.95
C ARG A 40 37.23 1.58 -13.89
N ILE A 41 36.95 0.71 -12.94
CA ILE A 41 37.85 0.34 -11.84
C ILE A 41 38.80 -0.77 -12.28
N THR A 42 38.28 -1.79 -12.96
CA THR A 42 39.00 -3.03 -13.27
C THR A 42 39.57 -3.07 -14.68
N GLY A 43 39.02 -2.28 -15.60
CA GLY A 43 39.29 -2.40 -17.03
C GLY A 43 38.51 -3.52 -17.73
N GLU A 44 37.68 -4.28 -17.00
CA GLU A 44 36.92 -5.42 -17.51
C GLU A 44 35.41 -5.15 -17.48
N GLY A 45 34.75 -5.38 -18.63
CA GLY A 45 33.30 -5.33 -18.72
C GLY A 45 32.62 -6.53 -18.04
N ASP A 46 31.30 -6.49 -17.97
CA ASP A 46 30.48 -7.58 -17.43
C ASP A 46 29.14 -7.63 -18.18
N ALA A 47 28.37 -8.69 -17.97
CA ALA A 47 27.06 -8.90 -18.58
C ALA A 47 25.99 -9.11 -17.50
N CYS A 48 24.79 -8.60 -17.76
CA CYS A 48 23.62 -8.85 -16.91
C CYS A 48 22.44 -9.31 -17.77
N ASP A 49 21.71 -10.30 -17.27
CA ASP A 49 20.40 -10.65 -17.77
C ASP A 49 19.34 -10.04 -16.84
N VAL A 50 18.34 -9.39 -17.41
CA VAL A 50 17.29 -8.70 -16.67
C VAL A 50 15.95 -9.13 -17.23
N SER A 51 15.19 -9.88 -16.43
CA SER A 51 13.89 -10.38 -16.84
C SER A 51 12.75 -9.49 -16.35
N GLN A 52 11.71 -9.34 -17.19
CA GLN A 52 10.46 -8.72 -16.78
C GLN A 52 9.76 -9.52 -15.68
N TYR A 53 9.85 -10.85 -15.76
CA TYR A 53 9.21 -11.73 -14.79
C TYR A 53 9.77 -11.53 -13.38
N GLU A 54 11.10 -11.57 -13.20
CA GLU A 54 11.73 -11.41 -11.88
C GLU A 54 11.54 -9.99 -11.33
N THR A 55 11.61 -8.98 -12.21
CA THR A 55 11.31 -7.59 -11.85
C THR A 55 9.91 -7.49 -11.26
N MET A 56 8.91 -8.02 -11.97
CA MET A 56 7.52 -7.94 -11.51
C MET A 56 7.26 -8.83 -10.30
N PHE A 57 7.91 -9.99 -10.21
CA PHE A 57 7.82 -10.88 -9.06
C PHE A 57 8.34 -10.20 -7.79
N ARG A 58 9.46 -9.47 -7.89
CA ARG A 58 10.02 -8.69 -6.79
C ARG A 58 9.09 -7.56 -6.33
N LEU A 59 8.35 -6.94 -7.26
CA LEU A 59 7.39 -5.87 -6.96
C LEU A 59 6.12 -6.37 -6.23
N LEU A 60 5.87 -7.69 -6.17
CA LEU A 60 4.78 -8.25 -5.39
C LEU A 60 5.02 -8.15 -3.86
N GLY A 61 6.16 -7.64 -3.42
CA GLY A 61 6.44 -7.43 -2.00
C GLY A 61 6.34 -8.72 -1.19
N SER A 62 5.53 -8.70 -0.13
CA SER A 62 5.36 -9.85 0.78
C SER A 62 4.38 -10.91 0.25
N TYR A 63 3.64 -10.67 -0.83
CA TYR A 63 2.59 -11.59 -1.28
C TYR A 63 3.11 -12.98 -1.69
N PRO A 64 4.25 -13.12 -2.40
CA PRO A 64 4.80 -14.45 -2.69
C PRO A 64 5.11 -15.23 -1.42
N ALA A 65 5.65 -14.57 -0.39
CA ALA A 65 5.89 -15.21 0.91
C ALA A 65 4.57 -15.67 1.55
N GLU A 66 3.51 -14.86 1.50
CA GLU A 66 2.21 -15.28 1.99
C GLU A 66 1.66 -16.50 1.24
N TRP A 67 1.78 -16.54 -0.10
CA TRP A 67 1.30 -17.66 -0.91
C TRP A 67 2.09 -18.95 -0.67
N PHE A 68 3.42 -18.87 -0.55
CA PHE A 68 4.24 -20.04 -0.26
C PHE A 68 3.94 -20.64 1.12
N ASN A 69 3.50 -19.81 2.09
CA ASN A 69 3.20 -20.27 3.45
C ASN A 69 1.73 -20.67 3.65
N LYS A 70 0.78 -20.00 3.00
CA LYS A 70 -0.67 -20.15 3.25
C LYS A 70 -1.44 -20.73 2.07
N GLY A 71 -0.77 -20.93 0.93
CA GLY A 71 -1.40 -21.32 -0.31
C GLY A 71 -1.85 -20.13 -1.16
N TYR A 72 -2.02 -20.41 -2.45
CA TYR A 72 -2.60 -19.48 -3.41
C TYR A 72 -4.13 -19.69 -3.46
N PRO A 73 -4.95 -18.63 -3.63
CA PRO A 73 -6.40 -18.82 -3.77
C PRO A 73 -6.71 -19.73 -4.96
N GLY A 74 -7.58 -20.72 -4.73
CA GLY A 74 -8.01 -21.68 -5.75
C GLY A 74 -8.88 -21.05 -6.85
N PRO A 75 -9.17 -21.79 -7.94
CA PRO A 75 -10.08 -21.33 -8.98
C PRO A 75 -11.46 -20.95 -8.41
N GLY A 76 -11.87 -19.70 -8.61
CA GLY A 76 -13.15 -19.18 -8.12
C GLY A 76 -13.14 -18.71 -6.66
N GLU A 77 -12.04 -18.89 -5.93
CA GLU A 77 -11.93 -18.38 -4.56
C GLU A 77 -11.66 -16.86 -4.54
N PRO A 78 -12.17 -16.15 -3.51
CA PRO A 78 -11.91 -14.73 -3.35
C PRO A 78 -10.42 -14.43 -3.17
N VAL A 79 -9.91 -13.47 -3.93
CA VAL A 79 -8.54 -12.96 -3.78
C VAL A 79 -8.59 -11.77 -2.83
N LYS A 80 -8.47 -12.03 -1.52
CA LYS A 80 -8.67 -11.02 -0.46
C LYS A 80 -7.87 -9.71 -0.62
N TYR A 81 -6.78 -9.76 -1.37
CA TYR A 81 -5.88 -8.62 -1.64
C TYR A 81 -6.36 -7.69 -2.77
N ARG A 82 -7.40 -8.07 -3.52
CA ARG A 82 -8.05 -7.18 -4.50
C ARG A 82 -8.99 -6.23 -3.74
N THR A 83 -8.42 -5.21 -3.14
CA THR A 83 -9.17 -4.25 -2.31
C THR A 83 -9.51 -2.95 -3.04
N GLY A 84 -9.27 -2.88 -4.35
CA GLY A 84 -9.42 -1.65 -5.12
C GLY A 84 -8.51 -0.56 -4.56
N ASN A 85 -9.09 0.59 -4.24
CA ASN A 85 -8.37 1.72 -3.64
C ASN A 85 -8.26 1.61 -2.11
N VAL A 86 -8.85 0.60 -1.48
CA VAL A 86 -8.86 0.49 -0.02
C VAL A 86 -7.62 -0.25 0.46
N SER A 87 -6.96 0.24 1.52
CA SER A 87 -5.84 -0.48 2.15
C SER A 87 -6.32 -1.81 2.76
N ASP A 88 -5.55 -2.87 2.49
CA ASP A 88 -5.77 -4.22 3.01
C ASP A 88 -5.16 -4.43 4.42
N ILE A 89 -4.30 -3.51 4.88
CA ILE A 89 -3.49 -3.69 6.10
C ILE A 89 -3.74 -2.59 7.13
N ALA A 90 -3.46 -1.33 6.77
CA ALA A 90 -3.38 -0.22 7.72
C ALA A 90 -4.67 0.60 7.73
N ALA A 91 -5.19 0.85 8.94
CA ALA A 91 -6.26 1.82 9.15
C ALA A 91 -5.72 3.24 9.01
N GLY A 92 -6.51 4.15 8.44
CA GLY A 92 -6.10 5.54 8.24
C GLY A 92 -5.05 5.72 7.14
N PHE A 93 -4.84 4.73 6.27
CA PHE A 93 -3.93 4.81 5.12
C PHE A 93 -4.66 4.30 3.87
N SER A 94 -5.65 5.04 3.40
CA SER A 94 -6.58 4.55 2.39
C SER A 94 -7.14 5.69 1.55
N PHE A 95 -7.80 5.32 0.46
CA PHE A 95 -8.73 6.21 -0.22
C PHE A 95 -10.09 6.17 0.48
N TYR A 96 -10.74 7.34 0.58
CA TYR A 96 -12.05 7.55 1.18
C TYR A 96 -12.92 8.41 0.27
N ASP A 97 -14.16 7.99 0.09
CA ASP A 97 -15.13 8.72 -0.72
C ASP A 97 -15.71 9.89 0.07
N CYS A 98 -15.86 11.02 -0.62
CA CYS A 98 -16.36 12.28 -0.11
C CYS A 98 -17.82 12.49 -0.57
N LYS A 99 -18.49 13.45 0.07
CA LYS A 99 -19.92 13.74 -0.15
C LYS A 99 -20.27 14.09 -1.59
N ASP A 100 -19.35 14.73 -2.30
CA ASP A 100 -19.49 15.20 -3.69
C ASP A 100 -19.16 14.12 -4.73
N GLY A 101 -18.87 12.89 -4.30
CA GLY A 101 -18.44 11.81 -5.18
C GLY A 101 -16.95 11.87 -5.54
N GLY A 102 -16.20 12.84 -4.99
CA GLY A 102 -14.73 12.82 -5.03
C GLY A 102 -14.15 11.75 -4.11
N THR A 103 -12.89 11.38 -4.33
CA THR A 103 -12.17 10.43 -3.46
C THR A 103 -10.83 11.06 -3.07
N ILE A 104 -10.50 11.00 -1.78
CA ILE A 104 -9.24 11.51 -1.23
C ILE A 104 -8.40 10.39 -0.62
N PHE A 105 -7.08 10.44 -0.81
CA PHE A 105 -6.15 9.60 -0.07
C PHE A 105 -5.76 10.26 1.26
N ILE A 106 -5.96 9.56 2.37
CA ILE A 106 -5.53 10.01 3.70
C ILE A 106 -4.50 9.02 4.25
N GLY A 107 -3.32 9.54 4.60
CA GLY A 107 -2.24 8.82 5.28
C GLY A 107 -1.99 9.36 6.69
N MET A 108 -2.72 8.82 7.66
CA MET A 108 -2.71 9.23 9.08
C MET A 108 -2.17 8.11 9.98
N VAL A 109 -0.90 7.73 9.76
CA VAL A 109 -0.29 6.56 10.42
C VAL A 109 0.98 6.88 11.23
N GLY A 110 1.73 7.93 10.88
CA GLY A 110 2.91 8.33 11.64
C GLY A 110 2.53 8.98 12.98
N ALA A 111 3.38 8.88 14.01
CA ALA A 111 3.06 9.40 15.35
C ALA A 111 2.70 10.91 15.37
N GLY A 112 3.36 11.70 14.52
CA GLY A 112 2.98 13.12 14.36
C GLY A 112 1.64 13.31 13.65
N ASN A 113 1.33 12.45 12.66
CA ASN A 113 0.07 12.48 11.91
C ASN A 113 -1.09 12.03 12.78
N THR A 114 -0.94 10.97 13.57
CA THR A 114 -1.98 10.49 14.50
C THR A 114 -2.24 11.55 15.57
N LYS A 115 -1.19 12.13 16.17
CA LYS A 115 -1.32 13.16 17.21
C LYS A 115 -2.10 14.39 16.75
N LYS A 116 -1.84 14.87 15.52
CA LYS A 116 -2.50 16.07 14.98
C LYS A 116 -3.81 15.77 14.23
N GLY A 117 -3.90 14.60 13.60
CA GLY A 117 -4.96 14.26 12.67
C GLY A 117 -6.17 13.59 13.31
N TYR A 118 -5.98 12.73 14.30
CA TYR A 118 -7.09 12.05 14.98
C TYR A 118 -8.13 13.02 15.56
N PRO A 119 -7.74 14.12 16.22
CA PRO A 119 -8.71 15.11 16.72
C PRO A 119 -9.55 15.75 15.61
N LEU A 120 -9.02 15.89 14.38
CA LEU A 120 -9.74 16.47 13.25
C LEU A 120 -10.91 15.59 12.80
N VAL A 121 -10.77 14.27 12.94
CA VAL A 121 -11.78 13.28 12.56
C VAL A 121 -12.63 12.82 13.75
N GLY A 122 -12.52 13.50 14.88
CA GLY A 122 -13.29 13.21 16.09
C GLY A 122 -12.79 12.01 16.91
N LEU A 123 -11.54 11.58 16.68
CA LEU A 123 -10.86 10.62 17.54
C LEU A 123 -10.10 11.34 18.67
N PRO A 124 -9.79 10.65 19.79
CA PRO A 124 -8.97 11.19 20.88
C PRO A 124 -7.60 11.68 20.39
N THR A 125 -7.01 12.66 21.09
CA THR A 125 -5.60 13.01 20.84
C THR A 125 -4.73 11.94 21.50
N PRO A 126 -3.88 11.21 20.75
CA PRO A 126 -2.93 10.29 21.34
C PRO A 126 -2.17 10.87 22.53
N GLY A 127 -2.30 10.23 23.69
CA GLY A 127 -1.62 10.63 24.93
C GLY A 127 -2.32 11.68 25.78
N ASP A 128 -3.50 12.17 25.42
CA ASP A 128 -4.25 13.14 26.23
C ASP A 128 -4.95 12.55 27.47
N GLY A 129 -4.91 11.23 27.62
CA GLY A 129 -5.48 10.50 28.75
C GLY A 129 -7.00 10.30 28.69
N THR A 130 -7.67 10.72 27.61
CA THR A 130 -9.12 10.56 27.45
C THR A 130 -9.52 9.16 27.00
N ASP A 131 -8.64 8.45 26.29
CA ASP A 131 -8.86 7.08 25.82
C ASP A 131 -7.56 6.25 25.84
N PRO A 132 -7.49 5.16 26.63
CA PRO A 132 -6.29 4.32 26.73
C PRO A 132 -5.96 3.56 25.44
N ASP A 133 -6.90 3.41 24.50
CA ASP A 133 -6.62 2.80 23.19
C ASP A 133 -5.70 3.69 22.33
N PHE A 134 -5.61 5.00 22.67
CA PHE A 134 -4.83 6.01 21.98
C PHE A 134 -3.67 6.56 22.84
N PRO A 135 -2.62 5.75 23.10
CA PRO A 135 -1.51 6.17 23.94
C PRO A 135 -0.59 7.20 23.25
N GLU A 136 0.18 7.95 24.05
CA GLU A 136 1.19 8.89 23.56
C GLU A 136 2.20 8.17 22.63
N GLY A 137 2.59 8.83 21.55
CA GLY A 137 3.55 8.28 20.58
C GLY A 137 3.01 7.14 19.70
N MET A 138 1.72 6.78 19.78
CA MET A 138 1.17 5.73 18.93
C MET A 138 1.31 6.06 17.44
N THR A 139 1.52 5.01 16.65
CA THR A 139 1.38 5.03 15.20
C THR A 139 0.02 4.46 14.80
N GLY A 140 -0.20 4.25 13.50
CA GLY A 140 -1.41 3.65 12.97
C GLY A 140 -1.75 2.29 13.57
N SER A 141 -2.91 1.76 13.21
CA SER A 141 -3.38 0.45 13.68
C SER A 141 -3.63 -0.46 12.49
N LEU A 142 -3.47 -1.77 12.70
CA LEU A 142 -4.00 -2.74 11.73
C LEU A 142 -5.52 -2.58 11.65
N LYS A 143 -6.05 -2.60 10.43
CA LYS A 143 -7.48 -2.46 10.13
C LYS A 143 -8.32 -3.58 10.73
N SER A 144 -7.74 -4.75 10.92
CA SER A 144 -8.39 -5.91 11.55
C SER A 144 -8.59 -5.77 13.06
N LEU A 145 -7.89 -4.85 13.72
CA LEU A 145 -7.99 -4.67 15.18
C LEU A 145 -9.10 -3.67 15.54
N PRO A 146 -9.73 -3.80 16.72
CA PRO A 146 -10.82 -2.91 17.14
C PRO A 146 -10.47 -1.42 17.03
N ARG A 147 -9.26 -1.02 17.45
CA ARG A 147 -8.77 0.36 17.30
C ARG A 147 -8.70 0.80 15.84
N GLY A 148 -8.24 -0.09 14.95
CA GLY A 148 -8.20 0.19 13.51
C GLY A 148 -9.60 0.39 12.92
N GLN A 149 -10.57 -0.42 13.34
CA GLN A 149 -11.96 -0.26 12.92
C GLN A 149 -12.55 1.08 13.39
N ARG A 150 -12.24 1.50 14.62
CA ARG A 150 -12.62 2.83 15.14
C ARG A 150 -12.01 3.96 14.31
N ILE A 151 -10.73 3.84 13.94
CA ILE A 151 -10.03 4.82 13.10
C ILE A 151 -10.67 4.91 11.71
N GLU A 152 -10.88 3.77 11.04
CA GLU A 152 -11.51 3.73 9.71
C GLU A 152 -12.91 4.33 9.73
N ALA A 153 -13.73 3.99 10.73
CA ALA A 153 -15.09 4.51 10.85
C ALA A 153 -15.10 6.03 11.02
N ALA A 154 -14.20 6.57 11.84
CA ALA A 154 -14.08 8.01 12.06
C ALA A 154 -13.66 8.76 10.78
N ILE A 155 -12.63 8.28 10.08
CA ILE A 155 -12.14 8.92 8.85
C ILE A 155 -13.17 8.79 7.73
N THR A 156 -13.80 7.62 7.57
CA THR A 156 -14.86 7.40 6.58
C THR A 156 -16.03 8.36 6.81
N LYS A 157 -16.49 8.49 8.06
CA LYS A 157 -17.55 9.44 8.42
C LYS A 157 -17.13 10.87 8.12
N PHE A 158 -15.92 11.26 8.52
CA PHE A 158 -15.39 12.60 8.30
C PHE A 158 -15.39 12.98 6.81
N CYS A 159 -14.96 12.07 5.93
CA CYS A 159 -14.92 12.29 4.48
C CYS A 159 -16.33 12.31 3.88
N ALA A 160 -17.19 11.36 4.25
CA ALA A 160 -18.56 11.27 3.74
C ALA A 160 -19.42 12.52 4.05
N GLU A 161 -19.05 13.30 5.06
CA GLU A 161 -19.73 14.55 5.43
C GLU A 161 -19.19 15.80 4.70
N ARG A 162 -18.06 15.69 3.97
CA ARG A 162 -17.31 16.82 3.40
C ARG A 162 -17.10 16.65 1.90
N THR A 163 -16.89 17.77 1.21
CA THR A 163 -16.38 17.78 -0.17
C THR A 163 -14.90 17.41 -0.20
N VAL A 164 -14.40 17.05 -1.38
CA VAL A 164 -12.97 16.69 -1.53
C VAL A 164 -12.04 17.89 -1.31
N ASP A 165 -12.46 19.08 -1.75
CA ASP A 165 -11.81 20.38 -1.52
C ASP A 165 -12.27 21.01 -0.20
#